data_AF-G1MS21-F1
#
_entry.id   AF-G1MS21-F1
#
_cell.length_a   1.000
_cell.length_b   1.000
_cell.length_c   1.000
_cell.angle_alpha   90.00
_cell.angle_beta   90.00
_cell.angle_gamma   90.00
#
_symmetry.space_group_name_H-M   'P 1'
#
loop_
_entity.id
_entity.type
_entity.pdbx_description
1 polymer ?
#
loop_
_entity_poly.entity_id
_entity_poly.type
_entity_poly.pdbx_seq_one_letter_code
_entity_poly.pdbx_strand_id
1 'polypeptide(L)'
;MLLLWYHCDGTGPAWAVPEQPEIITGDWVFRGQTEHFVDAHIQEIPENAADTAHLAFLHGPAILSGSDLRYTKSRLWDFMKHVWEAEWQPEPEPHRHCSRMQLQHTATIFGKRFPLLDLSVSARQVGPGLVFLNFKHAFLGHGIILQTVTPLEPLLQNVVHKIYYQKNVPAIIPKFILRAECIQFERDVTIWNNKQYLPKPLLVCEDAGIQKHRRWFAQFYSERSRRPSGPKGDLDW
;
A
#
# COMPACT_ATOMS: atom_id res chain seq x y z
N MET A 1 -14.20 6.04 11.31
CA MET A 1 -14.09 4.81 10.49
C MET A 1 -14.94 3.74 11.18
N LEU A 2 -15.66 2.93 10.42
CA LEU A 2 -16.38 1.77 10.96
C LEU A 2 -15.64 0.51 10.52
N LEU A 3 -15.33 -0.36 11.47
CA LEU A 3 -14.61 -1.60 11.24
C LEU A 3 -15.46 -2.78 11.69
N LEU A 4 -15.40 -3.87 10.94
CA LEU A 4 -16.05 -5.13 11.28
C LEU A 4 -15.00 -6.20 11.52
N TRP A 5 -15.18 -7.00 12.56
CA TRP A 5 -14.39 -8.19 12.77
C TRP A 5 -15.00 -9.37 12.01
N TYR A 6 -14.17 -10.09 11.26
CA TYR A 6 -14.56 -11.31 10.58
C TYR A 6 -13.59 -12.44 10.93
N HIS A 7 -14.15 -13.59 11.32
CA HIS A 7 -13.41 -14.83 11.43
C HIS A 7 -14.32 -15.99 10.99
N CYS A 8 -13.86 -16.84 10.07
CA CYS A 8 -14.71 -17.89 9.50
C CYS A 8 -15.15 -18.96 10.52
N ASP A 9 -14.37 -19.14 11.59
CA ASP A 9 -14.73 -20.01 12.72
C ASP A 9 -15.59 -19.33 13.81
N GLY A 10 -16.01 -18.08 13.60
CA GLY A 10 -16.88 -17.34 14.53
C GLY A 10 -16.20 -16.88 15.83
N THR A 11 -14.87 -16.86 15.87
CA THR A 11 -14.12 -16.37 17.04
C THR A 11 -14.20 -14.86 17.15
N GLY A 12 -14.18 -14.35 18.39
CA GLY A 12 -14.13 -12.92 18.66
C GLY A 12 -12.82 -12.24 18.20
N PRO A 13 -12.75 -10.90 18.27
CA PRO A 13 -11.57 -10.13 17.91
C PRO A 13 -10.34 -10.51 18.72
N ALA A 14 -9.27 -10.89 18.00
CA ALA A 14 -7.99 -11.27 18.59
C ALA A 14 -7.02 -10.08 18.76
N TRP A 15 -7.31 -8.94 18.13
CA TRP A 15 -6.55 -7.70 18.29
C TRP A 15 -7.46 -6.48 18.19
N ALA A 16 -7.00 -5.38 18.77
CA ALA A 16 -7.63 -4.07 18.64
C ALA A 16 -6.91 -3.24 17.56
N VAL A 17 -7.64 -2.38 16.87
CA VAL A 17 -7.04 -1.42 15.95
C VAL A 17 -6.54 -0.21 16.74
N PRO A 18 -5.30 0.24 16.54
CA PRO A 18 -4.76 1.37 17.27
C PRO A 18 -5.52 2.66 16.94
N GLU A 19 -5.99 3.34 17.97
CA GLU A 19 -6.53 4.69 17.85
C GLU A 19 -5.46 5.66 17.35
N GLN A 20 -5.89 6.70 16.64
CA GLN A 20 -5.04 7.79 16.15
C GLN A 20 -5.35 9.04 16.98
N PRO A 21 -4.57 9.34 18.04
CA PRO A 21 -4.88 10.41 18.97
C PRO A 21 -5.11 11.74 18.28
N GLU A 22 -4.28 12.08 17.30
CA GLU A 22 -4.34 13.35 16.55
C GLU A 22 -5.64 13.51 15.76
N ILE A 23 -6.24 12.39 15.31
CA ILE A 23 -7.56 12.42 14.64
C ILE A 23 -8.67 12.62 15.68
N ILE A 24 -8.56 11.96 16.85
CA ILE A 24 -9.56 12.03 17.92
C ILE A 24 -9.59 13.44 18.54
N THR A 25 -8.42 14.04 18.79
CA THR A 25 -8.29 15.40 19.32
C THR A 25 -8.68 16.48 18.31
N GLY A 26 -8.82 16.12 17.02
CA GLY A 26 -9.10 17.05 15.94
C GLY A 26 -7.90 17.90 15.51
N ASP A 27 -6.68 17.50 15.90
CA ASP A 27 -5.45 18.12 15.40
C ASP A 27 -5.17 17.76 13.95
N TRP A 28 -5.52 16.53 13.57
CA TRP A 28 -5.55 16.06 12.19
C TRP A 28 -7.00 15.96 11.71
N VAL A 29 -7.32 16.73 10.68
CA VAL A 29 -8.66 16.79 10.10
C VAL A 29 -8.70 16.05 8.77
N PHE A 30 -9.87 15.53 8.41
CA PHE A 30 -10.09 14.88 7.12
C PHE A 30 -9.81 15.86 5.96
N ARG A 31 -9.05 15.43 4.95
CA ARG A 31 -8.67 16.27 3.79
C ARG A 31 -9.14 15.73 2.44
N GLY A 32 -9.57 14.48 2.38
CA GLY A 32 -10.07 13.85 1.16
C GLY A 32 -10.01 12.34 1.19
N GLN A 33 -10.59 11.72 0.17
CA GLN A 33 -10.52 10.29 -0.05
C GLN A 33 -10.46 9.93 -1.53
N THR A 34 -9.95 8.75 -1.82
CA THR A 34 -10.02 8.06 -3.13
C THR A 34 -10.56 6.65 -2.91
N GLU A 35 -11.17 6.07 -3.94
CA GLU A 35 -11.80 4.74 -3.89
C GLU A 35 -11.54 4.04 -5.22
N HIS A 36 -11.15 2.77 -5.15
CA HIS A 36 -10.80 1.94 -6.30
C HIS A 36 -11.35 0.52 -6.13
N PHE A 37 -11.83 -0.06 -7.21
CA PHE A 37 -12.16 -1.48 -7.29
C PHE A 37 -11.01 -2.20 -7.99
N VAL A 38 -10.47 -3.23 -7.35
CA VAL A 38 -9.25 -3.93 -7.78
C VAL A 38 -9.55 -5.41 -7.99
N ASP A 39 -9.26 -5.91 -9.19
CA ASP A 39 -9.46 -7.30 -9.59
C ASP A 39 -8.26 -8.15 -9.18
N ALA A 40 -8.13 -8.40 -7.88
CA ALA A 40 -7.04 -9.20 -7.31
C ALA A 40 -7.49 -9.97 -6.08
N HIS A 41 -6.73 -10.99 -5.68
CA HIS A 41 -6.91 -11.61 -4.38
C HIS A 41 -6.45 -10.64 -3.27
N ILE A 42 -7.18 -10.54 -2.15
CA ILE A 42 -6.89 -9.57 -1.07
C ILE A 42 -5.42 -9.53 -0.64
N GLN A 43 -4.75 -10.69 -0.56
CA GLN A 43 -3.35 -10.79 -0.14
C GLN A 43 -2.37 -10.08 -1.10
N GLU A 44 -2.72 -9.93 -2.38
CA GLU A 44 -1.83 -9.36 -3.39
C GLU A 44 -1.58 -7.87 -3.18
N ILE A 45 -2.55 -7.15 -2.59
CA ILE A 45 -2.43 -5.72 -2.33
C ILE A 45 -1.37 -5.43 -1.24
N PRO A 46 -1.46 -6.01 -0.01
CA PRO A 46 -0.43 -5.81 1.01
C PRO A 46 0.90 -6.52 0.70
N GLU A 47 0.93 -7.51 -0.19
CA GLU A 47 2.19 -8.15 -0.62
C GLU A 47 3.16 -7.16 -1.28
N ASN A 48 2.66 -6.09 -1.92
CA ASN A 48 3.48 -5.02 -2.46
C ASN A 48 4.40 -4.37 -1.40
N ALA A 49 4.03 -4.38 -0.12
CA ALA A 49 4.90 -3.84 0.93
C ALA A 49 6.21 -4.63 1.07
N ALA A 50 6.21 -5.92 0.72
CA ALA A 50 7.39 -6.78 0.81
C ALA A 50 8.07 -7.05 -0.55
N ASP A 51 7.40 -6.72 -1.65
CA ASP A 51 8.02 -6.63 -2.98
C ASP A 51 8.67 -5.26 -3.12
N THR A 52 9.93 -5.10 -2.73
CA THR A 52 10.59 -3.79 -2.86
C THR A 52 11.05 -3.48 -4.28
N ALA A 53 11.15 -4.50 -5.15
CA ALA A 53 11.68 -4.35 -6.50
C ALA A 53 10.72 -3.55 -7.39
N HIS A 54 9.39 -3.74 -7.26
CA HIS A 54 8.41 -3.01 -8.08
C HIS A 54 8.55 -1.49 -7.95
N LEU A 55 9.00 -0.98 -6.80
CA LEU A 55 9.15 0.46 -6.53
C LEU A 55 10.03 1.15 -7.58
N ALA A 56 11.13 0.51 -7.97
CA ALA A 56 12.03 1.06 -8.99
C ALA A 56 11.42 1.05 -10.39
N PHE A 57 10.54 0.09 -10.69
CA PHE A 57 9.96 -0.10 -12.02
C PHE A 57 8.66 0.69 -12.23
N LEU A 58 7.77 0.72 -11.24
CA LEU A 58 6.44 1.36 -11.32
C LEU A 58 6.44 2.78 -10.77
N HIS A 59 7.22 3.05 -9.72
CA HIS A 59 7.18 4.33 -9.00
C HIS A 59 8.42 5.20 -9.20
N GLY A 60 9.40 4.73 -9.98
CA GLY A 60 10.57 5.50 -10.40
C GLY A 60 10.25 6.69 -11.33
N PRO A 61 9.34 6.54 -12.33
CA PRO A 61 8.91 7.66 -13.15
C PRO A 61 8.20 8.74 -12.35
N ALA A 62 8.44 10.00 -12.73
CA ALA A 62 7.81 11.17 -12.15
C ALA A 62 6.30 11.02 -11.96
N ILE A 63 5.76 11.51 -10.84
CA ILE A 63 4.30 11.52 -10.59
C ILE A 63 3.55 12.26 -11.72
N LEU A 64 4.18 13.29 -12.31
CA LEU A 64 3.64 14.07 -13.42
C LEU A 64 3.52 13.29 -14.74
N SER A 65 4.10 12.09 -14.84
CA SER A 65 3.93 11.22 -16.01
C SER A 65 2.58 10.50 -16.04
N GLY A 66 1.73 10.71 -15.03
CA GLY A 66 0.39 10.11 -14.95
C GLY A 66 0.41 8.63 -14.54
N SER A 67 -0.76 7.98 -14.63
CA SER A 67 -0.97 6.58 -14.22
C SER A 67 -0.91 5.57 -15.36
N ASP A 68 -1.03 6.00 -16.62
CA ASP A 68 -0.94 5.09 -17.77
C ASP A 68 0.51 4.62 -18.00
N LEU A 69 0.77 3.35 -17.65
CA LEU A 69 2.08 2.73 -17.71
C LEU A 69 2.77 2.85 -19.08
N ARG A 70 2.01 2.93 -20.19
CA ARG A 70 2.54 3.06 -21.55
C ARG A 70 3.29 4.38 -21.77
N TYR A 71 2.95 5.41 -21.00
CA TYR A 71 3.48 6.77 -21.17
C TYR A 71 4.28 7.26 -19.97
N THR A 72 4.42 6.45 -18.91
CA THR A 72 5.16 6.84 -17.71
C THR A 72 6.63 7.15 -17.98
N LYS A 73 7.28 6.41 -18.89
CA LYS A 73 8.66 6.66 -19.34
C LYS A 73 8.75 7.72 -20.44
N SER A 74 8.17 8.89 -20.18
CA SER A 74 8.20 10.00 -21.11
C SER A 74 9.53 10.76 -21.04
N ARG A 75 10.15 11.01 -22.20
CA ARG A 75 11.35 11.86 -22.33
C ARG A 75 11.18 13.26 -21.76
N LEU A 76 9.93 13.74 -21.67
CA LEU A 76 9.61 15.04 -21.09
C LEU A 76 9.91 15.11 -19.60
N TRP A 77 9.91 13.98 -18.88
CA TRP A 77 10.08 13.92 -17.42
C TRP A 77 11.30 13.10 -16.97
N ASP A 78 12.11 12.58 -17.90
CA ASP A 78 13.32 11.78 -17.61
C ASP A 78 14.33 12.52 -16.71
N PHE A 79 14.26 13.85 -16.67
CA PHE A 79 15.08 14.68 -15.80
C PHE A 79 14.72 14.55 -14.32
N MET A 80 13.51 14.09 -13.97
CA MET A 80 13.06 13.90 -12.59
C MET A 80 12.85 12.43 -12.28
N LYS A 81 13.58 11.90 -11.29
CA LYS A 81 13.48 10.49 -10.87
C LYS A 81 13.28 10.37 -9.38
N HIS A 82 12.50 9.36 -9.02
CA HIS A 82 12.21 8.99 -7.65
C HIS A 82 13.03 7.74 -7.30
N VAL A 83 13.83 7.84 -6.23
CA VAL A 83 14.58 6.72 -5.67
C VAL A 83 13.89 6.31 -4.38
N TRP A 84 13.59 5.03 -4.25
CA TRP A 84 12.87 4.45 -3.13
C TRP A 84 13.75 3.39 -2.47
N GLU A 85 14.09 3.60 -1.21
CA GLU A 85 14.70 2.58 -0.36
C GLU A 85 13.64 2.07 0.61
N ALA A 86 13.37 0.77 0.58
CA ALA A 86 12.31 0.17 1.37
C ALA A 86 12.82 -1.03 2.17
N GLU A 87 12.35 -1.15 3.39
CA GLU A 87 12.54 -2.33 4.23
C GLU A 87 11.21 -2.74 4.84
N TRP A 88 10.87 -4.02 4.72
CA TRP A 88 9.65 -4.60 5.29
C TRP A 88 9.97 -5.68 6.31
N GLN A 89 9.22 -5.69 7.41
CA GLN A 89 9.30 -6.70 8.45
C GLN A 89 7.98 -6.91 9.19
N PRO A 90 7.67 -8.13 9.66
CA PRO A 90 6.59 -8.34 10.62
C PRO A 90 6.94 -7.74 11.99
N GLU A 91 5.94 -7.31 12.75
CA GLU A 91 6.13 -6.88 14.14
C GLU A 91 6.18 -8.09 15.10
N PRO A 92 6.99 -8.06 16.17
CA PRO A 92 7.03 -9.13 17.17
C PRO A 92 5.77 -9.14 18.06
N GLU A 93 5.62 -10.14 18.92
CA GLU A 93 4.60 -10.16 19.97
C GLU A 93 4.68 -8.89 20.85
N PRO A 94 3.55 -8.28 21.25
CA PRO A 94 2.16 -8.74 21.08
C PRO A 94 1.51 -8.33 19.73
N HIS A 95 2.28 -7.78 18.79
CA HIS A 95 1.79 -7.18 17.54
C HIS A 95 2.05 -8.06 16.30
N ARG A 96 2.11 -9.38 16.46
CA ARG A 96 2.30 -10.35 15.35
C ARG A 96 1.31 -10.21 14.18
N HIS A 97 0.13 -9.64 14.43
CA HIS A 97 -0.89 -9.34 13.42
C HIS A 97 -0.55 -8.08 12.60
N CYS A 98 0.57 -7.41 12.89
CA CYS A 98 1.04 -6.22 12.20
C CYS A 98 2.33 -6.50 11.42
N SER A 99 2.54 -5.70 10.38
CA SER A 99 3.82 -5.58 9.69
C SER A 99 4.13 -4.11 9.43
N ARG A 100 5.40 -3.80 9.19
CA ARG A 100 5.87 -2.43 8.94
C ARG A 100 6.77 -2.40 7.72
N MET A 101 6.51 -1.44 6.85
CA MET A 101 7.44 -1.03 5.80
C MET A 101 7.93 0.39 6.11
N GLN A 102 9.25 0.55 6.14
CA GLN A 102 9.89 1.86 6.15
C GLN A 102 10.33 2.18 4.74
N LEU A 103 9.97 3.37 4.27
CA LEU A 103 10.22 3.83 2.91
C LEU A 103 10.89 5.20 2.97
N GLN A 104 12.10 5.29 2.42
CA GLN A 104 12.82 6.54 2.23
C GLN A 104 12.75 6.91 0.75
N HIS A 105 12.08 8.03 0.49
CA HIS A 105 11.97 8.61 -0.83
C HIS A 105 13.03 9.70 -0.99
N THR A 106 13.79 9.62 -2.08
CA THR A 106 14.69 10.68 -2.52
C THR A 106 14.33 11.12 -3.94
N ALA A 107 14.12 12.41 -4.14
CA ALA A 107 13.90 12.96 -5.48
C ALA A 107 15.21 13.48 -6.08
N THR A 108 15.43 13.18 -7.35
CA THR A 108 16.53 13.74 -8.13
C THR A 108 16.00 14.52 -9.32
N ILE A 109 16.54 15.71 -9.57
CA ILE A 109 16.22 16.55 -10.73
C ILE A 109 17.55 16.84 -11.46
N PHE A 110 17.63 16.54 -12.74
CA PHE A 110 18.87 16.56 -13.53
C PHE A 110 20.03 15.77 -12.86
N GLY A 111 19.70 14.66 -12.20
CA GLY A 111 20.66 13.80 -11.50
C GLY A 111 21.21 14.36 -10.19
N LYS A 112 20.76 15.54 -9.75
CA LYS A 112 21.12 16.11 -8.43
C LYS A 112 19.99 15.85 -7.43
N ARG A 113 20.33 15.52 -6.18
CA ARG A 113 19.36 15.33 -5.08
C ARG A 113 18.75 16.66 -4.66
N PHE A 114 17.45 16.66 -4.40
CA PHE A 114 16.71 17.82 -3.90
C PHE A 114 16.09 17.49 -2.54
N PRO A 115 16.79 17.75 -1.42
CA PRO A 115 16.36 17.34 -0.07
C PRO A 115 14.97 17.87 0.36
N LEU A 116 14.53 18.98 -0.25
CA LEU A 116 13.20 19.55 -0.02
C LEU A 116 12.04 18.69 -0.53
N LEU A 117 12.33 17.65 -1.31
CA LEU A 117 11.36 16.70 -1.86
C LEU A 117 11.51 15.28 -1.26
N ASP A 118 12.45 15.12 -0.32
CA ASP A 118 12.67 13.85 0.34
C ASP A 118 11.51 13.59 1.32
N LEU A 119 11.04 12.35 1.33
CA LEU A 119 9.88 11.94 2.13
C LEU A 119 10.20 10.66 2.87
N SER A 120 9.98 10.66 4.19
CA SER A 120 10.02 9.42 4.98
C SER A 120 8.59 8.96 5.21
N VAL A 121 8.30 7.73 4.78
CA VAL A 121 6.99 7.10 4.92
C VAL A 121 7.14 5.82 5.75
N SER A 122 6.32 5.69 6.78
CA SER A 122 6.18 4.49 7.59
C SER A 122 4.79 3.90 7.34
N ALA A 123 4.73 2.81 6.59
CA ALA A 123 3.52 2.03 6.41
C ALA A 123 3.42 0.98 7.51
N ARG A 124 2.37 1.02 8.32
CA ARG A 124 2.06 -0.04 9.29
C ARG A 124 0.78 -0.74 8.87
N GLN A 125 0.89 -2.00 8.51
CA GLN A 125 -0.27 -2.86 8.24
C GLN A 125 -0.76 -3.46 9.54
N VAL A 126 -2.09 -3.50 9.74
CA VAL A 126 -2.78 -4.10 10.88
C VAL A 126 -3.79 -5.10 10.35
N GLY A 127 -3.50 -6.39 10.50
CA GLY A 127 -4.31 -7.45 9.92
C GLY A 127 -4.27 -7.49 8.39
N PRO A 128 -5.26 -8.13 7.74
CA PRO A 128 -5.22 -8.37 6.30
C PRO A 128 -5.63 -7.18 5.42
N GLY A 129 -6.29 -6.15 5.97
CA GLY A 129 -6.99 -5.14 5.17
C GLY A 129 -6.92 -3.70 5.67
N LEU A 130 -6.01 -3.38 6.59
CA LEU A 130 -5.85 -2.00 7.09
C LEU A 130 -4.37 -1.61 7.09
N VAL A 131 -4.04 -0.47 6.48
CA VAL A 131 -2.69 0.09 6.47
C VAL A 131 -2.73 1.57 6.88
N PHE A 132 -1.83 1.92 7.78
CA PHE A 132 -1.55 3.28 8.23
C PHE A 132 -0.30 3.79 7.54
N LEU A 133 -0.46 4.63 6.52
CA LEU A 133 0.65 5.28 5.81
C LEU A 133 0.96 6.61 6.49
N ASN A 134 1.94 6.61 7.39
CA ASN A 134 2.39 7.82 8.06
C ASN A 134 3.49 8.47 7.24
N PHE A 135 3.33 9.74 6.88
CA PHE A 135 4.35 10.47 6.15
C PHE A 135 4.78 11.69 6.94
N LYS A 136 6.10 11.85 7.01
CA LYS A 136 6.77 12.96 7.70
C LYS A 136 7.58 13.73 6.69
N HIS A 137 7.23 15.00 6.50
CA HIS A 137 8.01 15.92 5.69
C HIS A 137 8.60 17.02 6.58
N ALA A 138 9.87 17.35 6.36
CA ALA A 138 10.59 18.32 7.20
C ALA A 138 9.91 19.71 7.23
N PHE A 139 9.23 20.09 6.15
CA PHE A 139 8.63 21.42 5.98
C PHE A 139 7.11 21.42 5.82
N LEU A 140 6.52 20.31 5.38
CA LEU A 140 5.10 20.25 5.00
C LEU A 140 4.25 19.65 6.11
N GLY A 141 4.86 19.31 7.25
CA GLY A 141 4.18 18.73 8.38
C GLY A 141 4.09 17.20 8.31
N HIS A 142 3.20 16.67 9.13
CA HIS A 142 2.97 15.25 9.33
C HIS A 142 1.51 14.93 9.04
N GLY A 143 1.26 13.73 8.53
CA GLY A 143 -0.09 13.22 8.47
C GLY A 143 -0.13 11.76 8.08
N ILE A 144 -1.36 11.31 7.79
CA ILE A 144 -1.64 9.89 7.64
C ILE A 144 -2.63 9.67 6.51
N ILE A 145 -2.36 8.65 5.71
CA ILE A 145 -3.33 8.05 4.79
C ILE A 145 -3.73 6.71 5.39
N LEU A 146 -5.02 6.55 5.65
CA LEU A 146 -5.62 5.28 6.04
C LEU A 146 -6.04 4.55 4.77
N GLN A 147 -5.40 3.42 4.47
CA GLN A 147 -5.80 2.53 3.39
C GLN A 147 -6.59 1.35 3.97
N THR A 148 -7.80 1.15 3.48
CA THR A 148 -8.63 -0.02 3.82
C THR A 148 -8.88 -0.87 2.58
N VAL A 149 -8.70 -2.18 2.70
CA VAL A 149 -9.00 -3.18 1.67
C VAL A 149 -10.15 -4.04 2.16
N THR A 150 -11.29 -3.98 1.49
CA THR A 150 -12.49 -4.74 1.84
C THR A 150 -12.82 -5.72 0.72
N PRO A 151 -12.80 -7.03 0.97
CA PRO A 151 -13.24 -8.01 -0.02
C PRO A 151 -14.71 -7.87 -0.33
N LEU A 152 -15.03 -7.67 -1.61
CA LEU A 152 -16.39 -7.76 -2.13
C LEU A 152 -16.66 -9.17 -2.69
N GLU A 153 -15.66 -9.73 -3.36
CA GLU A 153 -15.63 -11.11 -3.86
C GLU A 153 -14.22 -11.70 -3.68
N PRO A 154 -14.00 -13.02 -3.91
CA PRO A 154 -12.66 -13.62 -3.75
C PRO A 154 -11.55 -12.94 -4.54
N LEU A 155 -11.87 -12.35 -5.70
CA LEU A 155 -10.93 -11.66 -6.58
C LEU A 155 -11.34 -10.20 -6.87
N LEU A 156 -12.25 -9.61 -6.08
CA LEU A 156 -12.66 -8.21 -6.21
C LEU A 156 -12.59 -7.50 -4.86
N GLN A 157 -11.76 -6.46 -4.80
CA GLN A 157 -11.47 -5.72 -3.56
C GLN A 157 -11.88 -4.26 -3.71
N ASN A 158 -12.57 -3.71 -2.71
CA ASN A 158 -12.75 -2.25 -2.59
C ASN A 158 -11.59 -1.68 -1.75
N VAL A 159 -10.80 -0.79 -2.35
CA VAL A 159 -9.69 -0.11 -1.70
C VAL A 159 -10.01 1.37 -1.55
N VAL A 160 -10.01 1.86 -0.30
CA VAL A 160 -10.28 3.25 0.03
C VAL A 160 -9.08 3.85 0.74
N HIS A 161 -8.61 5.00 0.26
CA HIS A 161 -7.59 5.80 0.92
C HIS A 161 -8.22 7.06 1.49
N LYS A 162 -8.02 7.33 2.79
CA LYS A 162 -8.49 8.55 3.46
C LYS A 162 -7.33 9.29 4.05
N ILE A 163 -7.15 10.55 3.67
CA ILE A 163 -6.07 11.39 4.20
C ILE A 163 -6.57 12.26 5.36
N TYR A 164 -5.82 12.21 6.46
CA TYR A 164 -5.95 13.10 7.61
C TYR A 164 -4.66 13.88 7.77
N TYR A 165 -4.78 15.19 8.02
CA TYR A 165 -3.63 16.08 8.03
C TYR A 165 -3.81 17.23 9.02
N GLN A 166 -2.70 17.78 9.50
CA GLN A 166 -2.70 18.89 10.45
C GLN A 166 -3.63 20.03 10.01
N LYS A 167 -4.48 20.51 10.93
CA LYS A 167 -5.50 21.54 10.66
C LYS A 167 -4.93 22.86 10.15
N ASN A 168 -3.74 23.24 10.62
CA ASN A 168 -3.04 24.48 10.26
C ASN A 168 -2.35 24.45 8.88
N VAL A 169 -2.26 23.29 8.23
CA VAL A 169 -1.66 23.19 6.90
C VAL A 169 -2.69 23.51 5.81
N PRO A 170 -2.34 24.35 4.81
CA PRO A 170 -3.21 24.63 3.67
C PRO A 170 -3.67 23.35 2.97
N ALA A 171 -4.98 23.21 2.73
CA ALA A 171 -5.59 21.98 2.20
C ALA A 171 -5.07 21.54 0.82
N ILE A 172 -4.44 22.44 0.05
CA ILE A 172 -3.82 22.12 -1.23
C ILE A 172 -2.66 21.12 -1.10
N ILE A 173 -1.91 21.17 0.01
CA ILE A 173 -0.78 20.27 0.27
C ILE A 173 -1.24 18.81 0.44
N PRO A 174 -2.12 18.46 1.40
CA PRO A 174 -2.59 17.09 1.54
C PRO A 174 -3.40 16.64 0.31
N LYS A 175 -4.12 17.53 -0.39
CA LYS A 175 -4.78 17.16 -1.65
C LYS A 175 -3.78 16.78 -2.75
N PHE A 176 -2.65 17.48 -2.84
CA PHE A 176 -1.57 17.10 -3.76
C PHE A 176 -0.96 15.75 -3.38
N ILE A 177 -0.71 15.51 -2.09
CA ILE A 177 -0.18 14.22 -1.60
C ILE A 177 -1.16 13.08 -1.92
N LEU A 178 -2.46 13.27 -1.64
CA LEU A 178 -3.49 12.28 -1.98
C LEU A 178 -3.56 12.03 -3.50
N ARG A 179 -3.44 13.07 -4.33
CA ARG A 179 -3.44 12.90 -5.78
C ARG A 179 -2.19 12.16 -6.27
N ALA A 180 -1.03 12.46 -5.69
CA ALA A 180 0.23 11.77 -6.00
C ALA A 180 0.15 10.29 -5.62
N GLU A 181 -0.34 9.98 -4.43
CA GLU A 181 -0.58 8.62 -3.97
C GLU A 181 -1.57 7.90 -4.89
N CYS A 182 -2.69 8.51 -5.23
CA CYS A 182 -3.69 7.96 -6.16
C CYS A 182 -3.09 7.60 -7.53
N ILE A 183 -2.27 8.48 -8.10
CA ILE A 183 -1.59 8.19 -9.38
C ILE A 183 -0.66 6.98 -9.25
N GLN A 184 0.09 6.88 -8.16
CA GLN A 184 0.99 5.74 -7.93
C GLN A 184 0.17 4.46 -7.72
N PHE A 185 -0.90 4.51 -6.93
CA PHE A 185 -1.79 3.38 -6.70
C PHE A 185 -2.47 2.90 -7.99
N GLU A 186 -2.92 3.80 -8.88
CA GLU A 186 -3.49 3.43 -10.18
C GLU A 186 -2.49 2.66 -11.08
N ARG A 187 -1.18 2.90 -10.92
CA ARG A 187 -0.13 2.11 -11.60
C ARG A 187 -0.11 0.68 -11.08
N ASP A 188 -0.25 0.47 -9.78
CA ASP A 188 -0.37 -0.85 -9.18
C ASP A 188 -1.68 -1.54 -9.57
N VAL A 189 -2.81 -0.82 -9.58
CA VAL A 189 -4.11 -1.34 -10.04
C VAL A 189 -4.01 -1.88 -11.46
N THR A 190 -3.28 -1.20 -12.34
CA THR A 190 -3.04 -1.69 -13.70
C THR A 190 -2.34 -3.04 -13.70
N ILE A 191 -1.37 -3.26 -12.80
CA ILE A 191 -0.67 -4.54 -12.68
C ILE A 191 -1.55 -5.61 -12.04
N TRP A 192 -2.25 -5.29 -10.94
CA TRP A 192 -3.15 -6.21 -10.25
C TRP A 192 -4.26 -6.74 -11.16
N ASN A 193 -4.93 -5.86 -11.91
CA ASN A 193 -6.02 -6.26 -12.80
C ASN A 193 -5.56 -7.07 -14.03
N ASN A 194 -4.25 -7.13 -14.30
CA ASN A 194 -3.67 -7.81 -15.46
C ASN A 194 -2.65 -8.90 -15.06
N LYS A 195 -2.65 -9.35 -13.80
CA LYS A 195 -1.80 -10.45 -13.33
C LYS A 195 -2.61 -11.58 -12.72
N GLN A 196 -1.99 -12.75 -12.66
CA GLN A 196 -2.54 -13.91 -11.99
C GLN A 196 -1.86 -14.11 -10.64
N TYR A 197 -2.65 -14.42 -9.61
CA TYR A 197 -2.12 -14.91 -8.35
C TYR A 197 -1.50 -16.31 -8.53
N LEU A 198 -0.20 -16.42 -8.30
CA LEU A 198 0.51 -17.69 -8.29
C LEU A 198 0.80 -18.10 -6.85
N PRO A 199 0.29 -19.24 -6.34
CA PRO A 199 0.58 -19.71 -4.98
C PRO A 199 2.07 -20.03 -4.76
N LYS A 200 2.75 -20.52 -5.81
CA LYS A 200 4.17 -20.88 -5.82
C LYS A 200 4.90 -20.15 -6.96
N PRO A 201 5.20 -18.85 -6.81
CA PRO A 201 5.94 -18.09 -7.81
C PRO A 201 7.41 -18.53 -7.85
N LEU A 202 8.06 -18.31 -9.00
CA LEU A 202 9.52 -18.43 -9.10
C LEU A 202 10.12 -17.15 -8.51
N LEU A 203 10.95 -17.29 -7.48
CA LEU A 203 11.53 -16.18 -6.74
C LEU A 203 13.05 -16.22 -6.83
N VAL A 204 13.69 -15.07 -7.03
CA VAL A 204 15.14 -14.91 -6.86
C VAL A 204 15.46 -14.51 -5.41
N CYS A 205 16.75 -14.39 -5.06
CA CYS A 205 17.13 -14.12 -3.67
C CYS A 205 16.69 -12.71 -3.22
N GLU A 206 16.63 -11.77 -4.15
CA GLU A 206 16.13 -10.41 -3.97
C GLU A 206 14.62 -10.38 -3.62
N ASP A 207 13.85 -11.40 -4.03
CA ASP A 207 12.41 -11.51 -3.74
C ASP A 207 12.09 -12.17 -2.39
N ALA A 208 13.10 -12.41 -1.54
CA ALA A 208 12.92 -13.08 -0.25
C ALA A 208 11.86 -12.42 0.65
N GLY A 209 11.61 -11.11 0.48
CA GLY A 209 10.54 -10.37 1.15
C GLY A 209 9.15 -10.95 0.88
N ILE A 210 8.85 -11.30 -0.38
CA ILE A 210 7.56 -11.87 -0.80
C ILE A 210 7.27 -13.14 -0.02
N GLN A 211 8.23 -14.07 0.05
CA GLN A 211 8.03 -15.34 0.75
C GLN A 211 7.85 -15.13 2.27
N LYS A 212 8.58 -14.17 2.87
CA LYS A 212 8.41 -13.81 4.29
C LYS A 212 7.02 -13.23 4.55
N HIS A 213 6.55 -12.33 3.68
CA HIS A 213 5.20 -11.77 3.76
C HIS A 213 4.13 -12.84 3.67
N ARG A 214 4.21 -13.76 2.69
CA ARG A 214 3.23 -14.85 2.56
C ARG A 214 3.16 -15.75 3.80
N ARG A 215 4.31 -16.08 4.40
CA ARG A 215 4.35 -16.83 5.66
C ARG A 215 3.68 -16.08 6.81
N TRP A 216 3.94 -14.77 6.91
CA TRP A 216 3.31 -13.92 7.92
C TRP A 216 1.79 -13.78 7.68
N PHE A 217 1.37 -13.56 6.44
CA PHE A 217 -0.03 -13.34 6.07
C PHE A 217 -0.88 -14.61 6.22
N ALA A 218 -0.26 -15.80 6.10
CA ALA A 218 -0.94 -17.08 6.29
C ALA A 218 -1.65 -17.21 7.65
N GLN A 219 -1.25 -16.45 8.67
CA GLN A 219 -1.89 -16.45 9.99
C GLN A 219 -3.35 -15.93 9.96
N PHE A 220 -3.74 -15.19 8.92
CA PHE A 220 -5.10 -14.66 8.77
C PHE A 220 -6.06 -15.65 8.11
N TYR A 221 -5.57 -16.86 7.76
CA TYR A 221 -6.36 -17.95 7.23
C TYR A 221 -6.36 -19.14 8.21
N SER A 222 -7.52 -19.74 8.39
CA SER A 222 -7.70 -20.99 9.13
C SER A 222 -7.96 -22.17 8.18
N GLU A 223 -8.02 -23.40 8.71
CA GLU A 223 -8.34 -24.60 7.93
C GLU A 223 -9.71 -24.53 7.25
N ARG A 224 -10.67 -23.82 7.85
CA ARG A 224 -12.02 -23.63 7.30
C ARG A 224 -12.13 -22.46 6.32
N SER A 225 -11.04 -21.72 6.13
CA SER A 225 -11.01 -20.63 5.15
C SER A 225 -11.21 -21.19 3.75
N ARG A 226 -12.16 -20.60 3.00
CA ARG A 226 -12.43 -21.00 1.62
C ARG A 226 -11.20 -20.72 0.76
N ARG A 227 -10.71 -21.74 0.07
CA ARG A 227 -9.62 -21.60 -0.91
C ARG A 227 -10.23 -21.54 -2.29
N PRO A 228 -9.75 -20.65 -3.19
CA PRO A 228 -10.13 -20.70 -4.59
C PRO A 228 -9.87 -22.11 -5.12
N SER A 229 -10.86 -22.76 -5.73
CA SER A 229 -10.61 -23.95 -6.53
C SER A 229 -9.73 -23.51 -7.69
N GLY A 230 -8.48 -23.97 -7.71
CA GLY A 230 -7.56 -23.66 -8.81
C GLY A 230 -8.18 -24.02 -10.16
N PRO A 231 -7.75 -23.36 -11.25
CA PRO A 231 -8.24 -23.73 -12.57
C PRO A 231 -8.03 -25.23 -12.78
N LYS A 232 -9.12 -25.95 -13.07
CA LYS A 232 -9.00 -27.25 -13.74
C LYS A 232 -8.23 -26.94 -15.03
N GLY A 233 -7.17 -27.69 -15.30
CA GLY A 233 -6.09 -27.34 -16.23
C GLY A 233 -6.46 -27.24 -17.72
N ASP A 234 -7.67 -26.84 -18.06
CA ASP A 234 -8.07 -26.57 -19.43
C ASP A 234 -7.95 -25.07 -19.69
N LEU A 235 -6.93 -24.72 -20.46
CA LEU A 235 -6.72 -23.39 -21.05
C LEU A 235 -7.63 -23.20 -22.28
N ASP A 236 -8.87 -23.68 -22.20
CA ASP A 236 -9.86 -23.46 -23.24
C ASP A 236 -10.63 -22.18 -22.91
N TRP A 237 -10.32 -21.14 -23.69
CA TRP A 237 -11.05 -19.88 -23.79
C TRP A 237 -12.31 -20.06 -24.65
#